data_AF-A0A381PH49-F1
#
_entry.id   AF-A0A381PH49-F1
#
_cell.length_a   1.000
_cell.length_b   1.000
_cell.length_c   1.000
_cell.angle_alpha   90.00
_cell.angle_beta   90.00
_cell.angle_gamma   90.00
#
_symmetry.space_group_name_H-M   'P 1'
#
loop_
_entity.id
_entity.type
_entity.pdbx_description
1 polymer ?
#
loop_
_entity_poly.entity_id
_entity_poly.type
_entity_poly.pdbx_seq_one_letter_code
_entity_poly.pdbx_strand_id
1 'polypeptide(L)'
;MPSFLPKLTVNITFCAVVCALLPVSSVAKGAHLSNTGAGSQQVAFGVDVAIETISVRVTDSSGKPVEGLAATDFIVKEDGIEHEIAFIESAENTPLDVALLLDLSGSMSGGGWRQRTIDFVQALSAKQDCVLLLRFNRNVSASVWGRPGDANLTAAIEESFIGGATSLYDALVEGVQRLAPFAADVGLGTASGPTTQAGRGGSECPAPPPGASADPATQRRTAIVAVTDGVDTTSGHSVAQVELVTLAAGVPVFQIELVQPGRGSALASRRQPTGGMGNPDRNLNSERMSRGGSFGDRNRKLIEFQKLVGVSGGDTFRSGPESYMQLLERLRGSYLVGYRLLPRDAGTGQNEYTRHEIEVTVPSQRRIALHRPYVYRATFDQVRAQAELAEGIRQLDLDIAASLAAFERSIRANPSFPDPHAWSAQVLSWEEEVESAIASAIRATELEPANGEYHLLVSDLASLGEQYDLAWEHVIRAAQTGLEPTFEFDALAELAPPPDGIRERLNAPRVAILAAPSTQPDLIVRAALPTAIRNIARALSEHPYTALVPDPRAAQYLLWVLDKDLSSKPPRRFGGQLVLTNLAGETVYQQDIRVDDLDDYAKNSDELGRHIQEILKNISTSEG
;
A
#
# COMPACT_ATOMS: atom_id res chain seq x y z
N MET A 1 -21.63 4.59 4.23
CA MET A 1 -20.51 5.11 3.42
C MET A 1 -21.03 6.35 2.71
N PRO A 2 -20.34 7.50 2.73
CA PRO A 2 -20.71 8.61 1.85
C PRO A 2 -20.33 8.21 0.41
N SER A 3 -21.27 8.33 -0.52
CA SER A 3 -21.07 8.11 -1.97
C SER A 3 -19.96 9.03 -2.48
N PHE A 4 -18.90 8.44 -3.06
CA PHE A 4 -17.71 9.16 -3.55
C PHE A 4 -17.92 9.83 -4.91
N LEU A 5 -18.97 9.47 -5.65
CA LEU A 5 -19.36 10.11 -6.90
C LEU A 5 -20.59 11.01 -6.64
N PRO A 6 -20.61 12.27 -7.11
CA PRO A 6 -21.82 13.07 -7.06
C PRO A 6 -22.89 12.37 -7.92
N LYS A 7 -23.97 11.91 -7.28
CA LYS A 7 -25.12 11.32 -8.00
C LYS A 7 -25.68 12.37 -8.97
N LEU A 8 -25.45 12.17 -10.27
CA LEU A 8 -26.10 12.98 -11.29
C LEU A 8 -27.53 12.45 -11.45
N THR A 9 -28.49 13.24 -10.98
CA THR A 9 -29.88 13.07 -11.42
C THR A 9 -29.94 13.67 -12.81
N VAL A 10 -29.85 12.85 -13.85
CA VAL A 10 -30.08 13.30 -15.23
C VAL A 10 -31.58 13.60 -15.35
N ASN A 11 -31.97 14.82 -15.04
CA ASN A 11 -33.29 15.32 -15.40
C ASN A 11 -33.31 15.49 -16.91
N ILE A 12 -33.76 14.46 -17.63
CA ILE A 12 -34.11 14.52 -19.04
C ILE A 12 -35.33 15.45 -19.15
N THR A 13 -35.09 16.76 -19.28
CA THR A 13 -36.11 17.70 -19.74
C THR A 13 -35.78 18.09 -21.16
N PHE A 14 -36.45 17.42 -22.09
CA PHE A 14 -36.55 17.80 -23.50
C PHE A 14 -37.01 19.27 -23.57
N CYS A 15 -36.11 20.20 -23.94
CA CYS A 15 -36.49 21.59 -24.18
C CYS A 15 -36.04 22.00 -25.58
N ALA A 16 -36.92 21.75 -26.54
CA ALA A 16 -36.87 22.35 -27.86
C ALA A 16 -37.12 23.86 -27.70
N VAL A 17 -36.10 24.70 -27.93
CA VAL A 17 -36.30 26.15 -28.07
C VAL A 17 -35.62 26.66 -29.34
N VAL A 18 -36.48 26.76 -30.34
CA VAL A 18 -36.54 27.66 -31.49
C VAL A 18 -35.60 28.89 -31.45
N CYS A 19 -34.79 29.01 -32.51
CA CYS A 19 -34.12 30.21 -32.99
C CYS A 19 -34.97 31.49 -32.93
N ALA A 20 -34.42 32.56 -32.34
CA ALA A 20 -34.78 33.93 -32.71
C ALA A 20 -33.56 34.88 -32.58
N LEU A 21 -33.13 35.38 -33.74
CA LEU A 21 -32.16 36.45 -33.97
C LEU A 21 -32.58 37.77 -33.31
N LEU A 22 -31.66 38.50 -32.65
CA LEU A 22 -31.59 39.98 -32.62
C LEU A 22 -30.19 40.47 -32.14
N PRO A 23 -29.77 41.71 -32.49
CA PRO A 23 -28.36 42.04 -32.78
C PRO A 23 -27.55 42.61 -31.60
N VAL A 24 -26.25 42.32 -31.61
CA VAL A 24 -25.23 42.89 -30.71
C VAL A 24 -24.91 44.32 -31.14
N SER A 25 -25.11 45.29 -30.23
CA SER A 25 -24.61 46.66 -30.41
C SER A 25 -23.29 46.84 -29.67
N SER A 26 -22.25 47.22 -30.41
CA SER A 26 -20.92 47.57 -29.94
C SER A 26 -20.93 48.72 -28.92
N VAL A 27 -20.08 48.58 -27.89
CA VAL A 27 -19.37 49.73 -27.31
C VAL A 27 -17.89 49.39 -27.26
N ALA A 28 -17.13 50.08 -28.11
CA ALA A 28 -15.68 50.08 -28.12
C ALA A 28 -15.16 50.97 -26.98
N LYS A 29 -14.16 50.48 -26.26
CA LYS A 29 -13.17 51.33 -25.58
C LYS A 29 -11.80 50.68 -25.74
N GLY A 30 -11.00 51.28 -26.61
CA GLY A 30 -9.66 50.83 -26.92
C GLY A 30 -8.67 51.07 -25.78
N ALA A 31 -7.73 50.14 -25.65
CA ALA A 31 -6.44 50.38 -25.03
C ALA A 31 -5.37 49.65 -25.87
N HIS A 32 -4.59 50.47 -26.58
CA HIS A 32 -3.25 50.28 -27.13
C HIS A 32 -2.64 48.86 -27.20
N LEU A 33 -2.52 48.38 -28.43
CA LEU A 33 -1.54 47.37 -28.85
C LEU A 33 -0.13 47.98 -28.79
N SER A 34 0.73 47.41 -27.97
CA SER A 34 2.19 47.50 -28.14
C SER A 34 2.70 46.11 -28.50
N ASN A 35 3.15 46.01 -29.74
CA ASN A 35 3.76 44.84 -30.36
C ASN A 35 5.20 44.67 -29.83
N THR A 36 5.47 43.58 -29.11
CA THR A 36 6.84 43.11 -28.85
C THR A 36 6.92 41.61 -29.13
N GLY A 37 7.58 41.31 -30.25
CA GLY A 37 8.48 40.16 -30.44
C GLY A 37 7.97 38.78 -30.09
N ALA A 38 7.53 38.04 -31.10
CA ALA A 38 7.52 36.58 -31.08
C ALA A 38 8.96 36.06 -30.89
N GLY A 39 9.33 35.79 -29.63
CA GLY A 39 10.39 34.86 -29.30
C GLY A 39 9.75 33.49 -29.15
N SER A 40 10.10 32.57 -30.04
CA SER A 40 9.86 31.14 -29.84
C SER A 40 10.58 30.70 -28.57
N GLN A 41 9.91 30.82 -27.42
CA GLN A 41 10.27 30.05 -26.25
C GLN A 41 10.02 28.60 -26.65
N GLN A 42 11.09 27.91 -27.08
CA GLN A 42 11.16 26.47 -26.93
C GLN A 42 10.70 26.18 -25.51
N VAL A 43 9.54 25.53 -25.38
CA VAL A 43 9.13 24.90 -24.14
C VAL A 43 10.22 23.87 -23.87
N ALA A 44 11.21 24.27 -23.07
CA ALA A 44 12.17 23.35 -22.51
C ALA A 44 11.33 22.45 -21.61
N PHE A 45 11.03 21.24 -22.10
CA PHE A 45 10.58 20.15 -21.24
C PHE A 45 11.71 19.90 -20.25
N GLY A 46 11.66 20.59 -19.11
CA GLY A 46 12.45 20.25 -17.95
C GLY A 46 12.04 18.84 -17.58
N VAL A 47 12.91 17.87 -17.87
CA VAL A 47 12.79 16.53 -17.32
C VAL A 47 12.94 16.70 -15.83
N ASP A 48 11.83 16.60 -15.10
CA ASP A 48 11.83 16.61 -13.64
C ASP A 48 12.51 15.31 -13.19
N VAL A 49 13.78 15.39 -12.76
CA VAL A 49 14.54 14.22 -12.34
C VAL A 49 14.20 13.93 -10.88
N ALA A 50 13.34 12.93 -10.67
CA ALA A 50 12.98 12.47 -9.33
C ALA A 50 14.22 11.96 -8.59
N ILE A 51 14.46 12.48 -7.38
CA ILE A 51 15.47 11.96 -6.46
C ILE A 51 14.77 11.10 -5.40
N GLU A 52 15.17 9.84 -5.35
CA GLU A 52 14.75 8.88 -4.33
C GLU A 52 15.80 8.72 -3.26
N THR A 53 15.40 8.38 -2.03
CA THR A 53 16.32 8.28 -0.89
C THR A 53 16.21 6.95 -0.15
N ILE A 54 17.34 6.28 0.07
CA ILE A 54 17.42 5.04 0.86
C ILE A 54 18.24 5.28 2.13
N SER A 55 17.69 4.89 3.28
CA SER A 55 18.43 4.86 4.54
C SER A 55 19.21 3.55 4.65
N VAL A 56 20.54 3.66 4.77
CA VAL A 56 21.48 2.53 4.76
C VAL A 56 22.32 2.54 6.02
N ARG A 57 22.40 1.40 6.70
CA ARG A 57 23.27 1.25 7.87
C ARG A 57 24.45 0.34 7.53
N VAL A 58 25.66 0.89 7.65
CA VAL A 58 26.92 0.18 7.42
C VAL A 58 27.61 -0.02 8.75
N THR A 59 27.91 -1.27 9.10
CA THR A 59 28.57 -1.62 10.37
C THR A 59 29.84 -2.43 10.18
N ASP A 60 30.78 -2.32 11.11
CA ASP A 60 31.96 -3.16 11.15
C ASP A 60 31.68 -4.54 11.78
N SER A 61 32.70 -5.39 11.87
CA SER A 61 32.59 -6.73 12.47
C SER A 61 32.23 -6.73 13.97
N SER A 62 32.37 -5.60 14.65
CA SER A 62 31.95 -5.43 16.05
C SER A 62 30.50 -4.89 16.17
N GLY A 63 29.86 -4.62 15.03
CA GLY A 63 28.51 -4.07 14.95
C GLY A 63 28.46 -2.56 15.18
N LYS A 64 29.59 -1.85 15.14
CA LYS A 64 29.63 -0.39 15.24
C LYS A 64 29.42 0.27 13.88
N PRO A 65 28.76 1.43 13.80
CA PRO A 65 28.63 2.17 12.55
C PRO A 65 29.99 2.50 11.93
N VAL A 66 30.10 2.36 10.61
CA VAL A 66 31.27 2.82 9.86
C VAL A 66 31.03 4.26 9.46
N GLU A 67 31.86 5.18 9.96
CA GLU A 67 31.77 6.61 9.67
C GLU A 67 32.67 7.02 8.49
N GLY A 68 32.42 8.21 7.94
CA GLY A 68 33.27 8.83 6.92
C GLY A 68 33.16 8.25 5.51
N LEU A 69 32.14 7.43 5.22
CA LEU A 69 31.88 6.93 3.87
C LEU A 69 31.45 8.08 2.92
N ALA A 70 31.96 8.05 1.70
CA ALA A 70 31.69 9.02 0.64
C ALA A 70 30.82 8.42 -0.47
N ALA A 71 30.27 9.26 -1.36
CA ALA A 71 29.45 8.82 -2.49
C ALA A 71 30.11 7.73 -3.36
N THR A 72 31.44 7.78 -3.54
CA THR A 72 32.21 6.80 -4.31
C THR A 72 32.29 5.41 -3.66
N ASP A 73 31.91 5.30 -2.38
CA ASP A 73 31.89 4.02 -1.66
C ASP A 73 30.57 3.27 -1.88
N PHE A 74 29.58 3.88 -2.54
CA PHE A 74 28.26 3.30 -2.74
C PHE A 74 27.96 3.09 -4.23
N ILE A 75 27.23 2.02 -4.52
CA ILE A 75 26.62 1.77 -5.83
C ILE A 75 25.14 1.48 -5.56
N VAL A 76 24.25 2.18 -6.26
CA VAL A 76 22.80 1.92 -6.21
C VAL A 76 22.39 1.29 -7.52
N LYS A 77 21.68 0.16 -7.44
CA LYS A 77 21.15 -0.58 -8.59
C LYS A 77 19.64 -0.71 -8.48
N GLU A 78 18.90 -0.38 -9.52
CA GLU A 78 17.47 -0.69 -9.64
C GLU A 78 17.31 -1.87 -10.61
N ASP A 79 16.81 -3.00 -10.13
CA ASP A 79 16.66 -4.24 -10.92
C ASP A 79 17.94 -4.63 -11.70
N GLY A 80 19.10 -4.31 -11.14
CA GLY A 80 20.42 -4.56 -11.71
C GLY A 80 21.00 -3.44 -12.60
N ILE A 81 20.25 -2.37 -12.85
CA ILE A 81 20.69 -1.17 -13.58
C ILE A 81 21.30 -0.18 -12.58
N GLU A 82 22.53 0.28 -12.81
CA GLU A 82 23.17 1.26 -11.92
C GLU A 82 22.59 2.67 -12.10
N HIS A 83 22.38 3.36 -10.97
CA HIS A 83 21.87 4.74 -10.91
C HIS A 83 22.91 5.71 -10.37
N GLU A 84 22.86 6.95 -10.85
CA GLU A 84 23.71 8.02 -10.35
C GLU A 84 23.28 8.45 -8.95
N ILE A 85 24.21 8.39 -8.00
CA ILE A 85 24.02 8.91 -6.65
C ILE A 85 24.06 10.44 -6.71
N ALA A 86 22.96 11.08 -6.32
CA ALA A 86 22.83 12.52 -6.24
C ALA A 86 23.52 13.10 -5.00
N PHE A 87 23.36 12.43 -3.84
CA PHE A 87 23.98 12.83 -2.58
C PHE A 87 24.08 11.66 -1.60
N ILE A 88 24.97 11.81 -0.62
CA ILE A 88 24.99 10.96 0.58
C ILE A 88 25.10 11.88 1.79
N GLU A 89 24.19 11.73 2.72
CA GLU A 89 24.22 12.46 3.98
C GLU A 89 24.37 11.51 5.16
N SER A 90 25.21 11.92 6.12
CA SER A 90 25.31 11.21 7.40
C SER A 90 24.14 11.58 8.30
N ALA A 91 23.90 10.75 9.32
CA ALA A 91 22.87 11.00 10.31
C ALA A 91 22.96 12.36 11.03
N GLU A 92 24.15 12.94 11.14
CA GLU A 92 24.35 14.23 11.81
C GLU A 92 23.71 15.39 11.03
N ASN A 93 23.68 15.27 9.71
CA ASN A 93 23.19 16.30 8.79
C ASN A 93 21.74 16.07 8.35
N THR A 94 21.16 14.90 8.63
CA THR A 94 19.81 14.55 8.20
C THR A 94 18.84 14.41 9.38
N PRO A 95 17.80 15.25 9.45
CA PRO A 95 16.76 15.14 10.46
C PRO A 95 16.12 13.76 10.54
N LEU A 96 15.71 13.35 11.75
CA LEU A 96 15.07 12.05 11.99
C LEU A 96 13.61 12.21 12.40
N ASP A 97 12.74 11.46 11.73
CA ASP A 97 11.34 11.27 12.10
C ASP A 97 11.16 9.87 12.71
N VAL A 98 10.77 9.82 13.98
CA VAL A 98 10.58 8.56 14.72
C VAL A 98 9.11 8.34 15.00
N ALA A 99 8.54 7.22 14.54
CA ALA A 99 7.30 6.71 15.10
C ALA A 99 7.60 5.85 16.32
N LEU A 100 7.27 6.38 17.49
CA LEU A 100 7.40 5.73 18.78
C LEU A 100 6.08 5.02 19.11
N LEU A 101 6.09 3.69 19.00
CA LEU A 101 4.95 2.83 19.25
C LEU A 101 5.04 2.30 20.67
N LEU A 102 4.07 2.68 21.49
CA LEU A 102 4.02 2.37 22.90
C LEU A 102 2.92 1.37 23.19
N ASP A 103 3.34 0.14 23.48
CA ASP A 103 2.44 -0.94 23.89
C ASP A 103 1.93 -0.66 25.31
N LEU A 104 0.62 -0.67 25.48
CA LEU A 104 -0.08 -0.46 26.74
C LEU A 104 -0.90 -1.70 27.12
N SER A 105 -0.61 -2.86 26.54
CA SER A 105 -1.28 -4.11 26.88
C SER A 105 -0.93 -4.61 28.28
N GLY A 106 -1.74 -5.52 28.84
CA GLY A 106 -1.56 -5.98 30.23
C GLY A 106 -0.18 -6.57 30.56
N SER A 107 0.56 -7.07 29.55
CA SER A 107 1.92 -7.60 29.71
C SER A 107 2.96 -6.52 30.04
N MET A 108 2.62 -5.24 29.79
CA MET A 108 3.47 -4.05 29.98
C MET A 108 3.44 -3.48 31.40
N SER A 109 2.78 -4.17 32.34
CA SER A 109 2.61 -3.76 33.76
C SER A 109 3.91 -3.63 34.57
N GLY A 110 5.05 -4.05 34.01
CA GLY A 110 6.38 -3.81 34.59
C GLY A 110 6.76 -2.33 34.66
N GLY A 111 7.68 -1.99 35.57
CA GLY A 111 8.09 -0.60 35.84
C GLY A 111 9.26 -0.08 34.99
N GLY A 112 9.39 1.24 34.94
CA GLY A 112 10.60 1.95 34.48
C GLY A 112 10.73 2.18 32.98
N TRP A 113 9.91 1.55 32.13
CA TRP A 113 9.95 1.80 30.69
C TRP A 113 9.48 3.22 30.34
N ARG A 114 8.50 3.79 31.07
CA ARG A 114 8.00 5.16 30.84
C ARG A 114 9.11 6.19 30.92
N GLN A 115 9.85 6.21 32.03
CA GLN A 115 10.95 7.15 32.22
C GLN A 115 12.02 6.96 31.14
N ARG A 116 12.41 5.73 30.85
CA ARG A 116 13.42 5.47 29.81
C ARG A 116 12.98 5.90 28.41
N THR A 117 11.69 5.75 28.10
CA THR A 117 11.11 6.26 26.85
C THR A 117 11.12 7.79 26.79
N ILE A 118 10.83 8.47 27.91
CA ILE A 118 10.95 9.94 28.02
C ILE A 118 12.41 10.36 27.83
N ASP A 119 13.35 9.72 28.52
CA ASP A 119 14.78 10.01 28.43
C ASP A 119 15.28 9.83 26.98
N PHE A 120 14.80 8.80 26.28
CA PHE A 120 15.10 8.58 24.87
C PHE A 120 14.58 9.70 23.97
N VAL A 121 13.32 10.10 24.13
CA VAL A 121 12.74 11.21 23.37
C VAL A 121 13.54 12.49 23.61
N GLN A 122 13.95 12.76 24.86
CA GLN A 122 14.75 13.94 25.21
C GLN A 122 16.19 13.90 24.67
N ALA A 123 16.72 12.71 24.38
CA ALA A 123 18.06 12.55 23.81
C ALA A 123 18.11 12.76 22.28
N LEU A 124 16.96 12.81 21.61
CA LEU A 124 16.84 13.20 20.21
C LEU A 124 17.06 14.72 20.04
N SER A 125 17.39 15.14 18.83
CA SER A 125 17.68 16.55 18.55
C SER A 125 16.40 17.39 18.51
N ALA A 126 16.13 18.16 19.57
CA ALA A 126 15.03 19.12 19.63
C ALA A 126 15.02 20.15 18.47
N LYS A 127 16.16 20.38 17.81
CA LYS A 127 16.27 21.33 16.70
C LYS A 127 15.71 20.81 15.38
N GLN A 128 15.78 19.50 15.14
CA GLN A 128 15.49 18.95 13.81
C GLN A 128 14.69 17.65 13.82
N ASP A 129 14.75 16.85 14.90
CA ASP A 129 14.07 15.56 14.97
C ASP A 129 12.60 15.72 15.37
N CYS A 130 11.76 14.82 14.89
CA CYS A 130 10.33 14.77 15.20
C CYS A 130 9.91 13.38 15.67
N VAL A 131 8.91 13.36 16.55
CA VAL A 131 8.40 12.14 17.17
C VAL A 131 6.89 12.04 16.95
N LEU A 132 6.48 10.94 16.31
CA LEU A 132 5.11 10.46 16.25
C LEU A 132 4.90 9.45 17.38
N LEU A 133 4.23 9.85 18.44
CA LEU A 133 3.82 8.92 19.48
C LEU A 133 2.51 8.24 19.09
N LEU A 134 2.55 6.91 18.95
CA LEU A 134 1.40 6.03 18.81
C LEU A 134 1.28 5.16 20.06
N ARG A 135 0.13 5.18 20.70
CA ARG A 135 -0.17 4.35 21.87
C ARG A 135 -1.16 3.29 21.47
N PHE A 136 -0.93 2.03 21.86
CA PHE A 136 -1.83 0.96 21.46
C PHE A 136 -2.01 -0.10 22.55
N ASN A 137 -3.17 -0.72 22.54
CA ASN A 137 -3.45 -1.97 23.25
C ASN A 137 -4.29 -2.86 22.32
N ARG A 138 -5.60 -3.01 22.57
CA ARG A 138 -6.55 -3.59 21.61
C ARG A 138 -6.76 -2.67 20.40
N ASN A 139 -6.69 -1.36 20.60
CA ASN A 139 -6.87 -0.36 19.55
C ASN A 139 -5.65 0.56 19.49
N VAL A 140 -5.38 1.12 18.31
CA VAL A 140 -4.42 2.21 18.14
C VAL A 140 -5.10 3.52 18.52
N SER A 141 -4.49 4.26 19.45
CA SER A 141 -5.00 5.56 19.92
C SER A 141 -4.57 6.68 18.99
N ALA A 142 -5.26 7.83 19.05
CA ALA A 142 -4.87 9.05 18.35
C ALA A 142 -3.39 9.40 18.59
N SER A 143 -2.70 9.76 17.50
CA SER A 143 -1.27 10.06 17.54
C SER A 143 -0.99 11.45 18.12
N VAL A 144 0.22 11.64 18.64
CA VAL A 144 0.78 12.96 18.98
C VAL A 144 2.02 13.17 18.12
N TRP A 145 2.09 14.30 17.40
CA TRP A 145 3.23 14.67 16.56
C TRP A 145 3.88 15.92 17.14
N GLY A 146 5.16 15.84 17.49
CA GLY A 146 5.87 16.93 18.15
C GLY A 146 7.38 16.73 18.17
N ARG A 147 8.08 17.77 18.63
CA ARG A 147 9.54 17.76 18.79
C ARG A 147 9.94 17.20 20.16
N PRO A 148 11.18 16.70 20.31
CA PRO A 148 11.78 16.45 21.62
C PRO A 148 11.60 17.66 22.56
N GLY A 149 11.02 17.43 23.74
CA GLY A 149 10.70 18.47 24.72
C GLY A 149 9.27 19.01 24.67
N ASP A 150 8.43 18.58 23.71
CA ASP A 150 7.00 18.89 23.73
C ASP A 150 6.33 18.30 24.99
N ALA A 151 5.65 19.16 25.76
CA ALA A 151 4.94 18.77 26.96
C ALA A 151 3.79 17.79 26.66
N ASN A 152 3.17 17.87 25.48
CA ASN A 152 2.11 16.96 25.07
C ASN A 152 2.63 15.55 24.83
N LEU A 153 3.86 15.39 24.29
CA LEU A 153 4.49 14.08 24.13
C LEU A 153 4.78 13.46 25.49
N THR A 154 5.35 14.23 26.41
CA THR A 154 5.69 13.76 27.76
C THR A 154 4.43 13.37 28.54
N ALA A 155 3.42 14.24 28.56
CA ALA A 155 2.14 13.98 29.22
C ALA A 155 1.45 12.74 28.64
N ALA A 156 1.44 12.57 27.30
CA ALA A 156 0.83 11.39 26.67
C ALA A 156 1.51 10.07 27.07
N ILE A 157 2.82 10.07 27.32
CA ILE A 157 3.54 8.89 27.84
C ILE A 157 3.18 8.63 29.31
N GLU A 158 3.15 9.68 30.15
CA GLU A 158 2.88 9.58 31.58
C GLU A 158 1.43 9.15 31.88
N GLU A 159 0.45 9.74 31.19
CA GLU A 159 -0.98 9.51 31.36
C GLU A 159 -1.48 8.18 30.75
N SER A 160 -0.56 7.34 30.26
CA SER A 160 -0.90 6.09 29.62
C SER A 160 -1.35 5.01 30.61
N PHE A 161 -2.58 4.51 30.44
CA PHE A 161 -3.13 3.40 31.23
C PHE A 161 -2.82 2.05 30.57
N ILE A 162 -2.34 1.10 31.38
CA ILE A 162 -1.99 -0.25 30.94
C ILE A 162 -3.21 -1.17 31.09
N GLY A 163 -3.55 -1.92 30.04
CA GLY A 163 -4.56 -2.96 30.06
C GLY A 163 -5.01 -3.38 28.68
N GLY A 164 -5.64 -4.55 28.61
CA GLY A 164 -6.22 -5.08 27.37
C GLY A 164 -5.27 -5.95 26.55
N ALA A 165 -5.71 -6.24 25.33
CA ALA A 165 -5.02 -7.03 24.33
C ALA A 165 -3.90 -6.22 23.64
N THR A 166 -3.29 -6.82 22.63
CA THR A 166 -2.13 -6.28 21.91
C THR A 166 -2.38 -6.39 20.40
N SER A 167 -2.51 -5.22 19.76
CA SER A 167 -2.68 -5.00 18.32
C SER A 167 -1.44 -4.30 17.75
N LEU A 168 -0.31 -5.00 17.88
CA LEU A 168 1.02 -4.54 17.50
C LEU A 168 1.13 -4.35 15.98
N TYR A 169 0.54 -5.26 15.20
CA TYR A 169 0.65 -5.20 13.74
C TYR A 169 -0.13 -4.02 13.16
N ASP A 170 -1.32 -3.72 13.69
CA ASP A 170 -2.07 -2.53 13.29
C ASP A 170 -1.33 -1.24 13.66
N ALA A 171 -0.70 -1.19 14.85
CA ALA A 171 0.09 -0.04 15.27
C ALA A 171 1.32 0.18 14.37
N LEU A 172 1.95 -0.90 13.89
CA LEU A 172 3.06 -0.83 12.94
C LEU A 172 2.62 -0.31 11.58
N VAL A 173 1.52 -0.82 11.04
CA VAL A 173 0.96 -0.33 9.77
C VAL A 173 0.61 1.16 9.87
N GLU A 174 -0.10 1.57 10.92
CA GLU A 174 -0.44 2.98 11.17
C GLU A 174 0.83 3.85 11.32
N GLY A 175 1.85 3.35 12.01
CA GLY A 175 3.14 4.03 12.18
C GLY A 175 3.86 4.25 10.85
N VAL A 176 3.89 3.24 9.98
CA VAL A 176 4.45 3.38 8.63
C VAL A 176 3.59 4.33 7.80
N GLN A 177 2.27 4.21 7.81
CA GLN A 177 1.36 5.10 7.09
C GLN A 177 1.49 6.56 7.55
N ARG A 178 1.83 6.85 8.80
CA ARG A 178 1.99 8.24 9.24
C ARG A 178 3.38 8.81 8.95
N LEU A 179 4.42 7.98 8.94
CA LEU A 179 5.78 8.41 8.58
C LEU A 179 5.99 8.47 7.06
N ALA A 180 5.38 7.53 6.35
CA ALA A 180 5.50 7.30 4.91
C ALA A 180 4.11 6.98 4.33
N PRO A 181 3.16 7.95 4.38
CA PRO A 181 1.76 7.75 3.94
C PRO A 181 1.57 7.20 2.54
N PHE A 182 2.61 7.33 1.73
CA PHE A 182 2.59 7.05 0.31
C PHE A 182 3.17 5.69 -0.08
N ALA A 183 3.98 5.09 0.80
CA ALA A 183 4.62 3.81 0.52
C ALA A 183 3.94 2.63 1.21
N ALA A 184 2.88 2.90 1.99
CA ALA A 184 2.13 1.93 2.76
C ALA A 184 0.88 1.38 2.05
N ASP A 185 0.48 1.95 0.91
CA ASP A 185 -0.64 1.45 0.11
C ASP A 185 -0.17 0.30 -0.79
N VAL A 186 0.11 -0.84 -0.15
CA VAL A 186 0.73 -2.01 -0.79
C VAL A 186 -0.28 -2.93 -1.50
N GLY A 187 -1.43 -2.40 -1.92
CA GLY A 187 -2.41 -3.13 -2.75
C GLY A 187 -3.04 -4.37 -2.10
N LEU A 188 -2.95 -4.52 -0.77
CA LEU A 188 -3.48 -5.67 -0.03
C LEU A 188 -4.85 -5.42 0.65
N GLY A 189 -5.61 -4.42 0.19
CA GLY A 189 -6.93 -4.11 0.76
C GLY A 189 -6.90 -3.52 2.17
N THR A 190 -5.77 -2.95 2.60
CA THR A 190 -5.62 -2.27 3.91
C THR A 190 -6.12 -0.83 3.90
N ALA A 191 -6.49 -0.30 2.72
CA ALA A 191 -7.05 1.03 2.57
C ALA A 191 -8.55 1.06 2.90
N SER A 192 -8.89 0.80 4.17
CA SER A 192 -9.71 1.83 4.80
C SER A 192 -8.78 3.03 4.87
N GLY A 193 -9.04 4.07 4.07
CA GLY A 193 -8.15 5.22 3.89
C GLY A 193 -7.62 5.78 5.21
N PRO A 194 -6.57 6.63 5.16
CA PRO A 194 -5.82 7.10 6.33
C PRO A 194 -6.79 7.40 7.47
N THR A 195 -6.67 6.64 8.56
CA THR A 195 -7.54 6.74 9.73
C THR A 195 -7.55 8.21 10.15
N THR A 196 -8.67 8.89 9.91
CA THR A 196 -8.83 10.36 9.98
C THR A 196 -8.71 10.95 11.39
N GLN A 197 -8.16 10.19 12.35
CA GLN A 197 -7.68 10.75 13.60
C GLN A 197 -6.40 11.54 13.32
N ALA A 198 -6.58 12.75 12.78
CA ALA A 198 -5.59 13.81 12.83
C ALA A 198 -5.08 13.89 14.28
N GLY A 199 -3.77 13.72 14.46
CA GLY A 199 -3.17 13.86 15.78
C GLY A 199 -3.44 15.25 16.32
N ARG A 200 -3.51 15.39 17.66
CA ARG A 200 -3.45 16.73 18.29
C ARG A 200 -2.03 17.26 18.02
N GLY A 201 -1.88 18.08 16.98
CA GLY A 201 -0.58 18.59 16.55
C GLY A 201 -0.05 19.68 17.47
N GLY A 202 1.18 19.51 17.95
CA GLY A 202 2.06 20.62 18.30
C GLY A 202 2.61 21.24 17.00
N SER A 203 2.54 22.56 16.87
CA SER A 203 2.64 23.33 15.63
C SER A 203 4.05 23.43 14.97
N GLU A 204 5.00 22.52 15.25
CA GLU A 204 6.44 22.75 14.94
C GLU A 204 7.17 21.68 14.12
N CYS A 205 6.55 20.54 13.84
CA CYS A 205 7.15 19.52 12.99
C CYS A 205 6.60 19.59 11.56
N PRO A 206 7.45 19.53 10.52
CA PRO A 206 6.98 19.49 9.14
C PRO A 206 6.14 18.24 8.91
N ALA A 207 5.15 18.33 8.02
CA ALA A 207 4.54 17.13 7.47
C ALA A 207 5.61 16.37 6.65
N PRO A 208 5.59 15.03 6.64
CA PRO A 208 6.44 14.27 5.73
C PRO A 208 6.26 14.77 4.28
N PRO A 209 7.33 14.99 3.51
CA PRO A 209 7.22 15.47 2.14
C PRO A 209 6.43 14.49 1.27
N PRO A 210 5.66 14.96 0.28
CA PRO A 210 4.76 14.14 -0.54
C PRO A 210 5.45 13.29 -1.62
N GLY A 211 6.60 12.69 -1.31
CA GLY A 211 7.32 11.79 -2.23
C GLY A 211 8.74 12.26 -2.57
N ALA A 212 9.23 11.86 -3.75
CA ALA A 212 10.55 12.22 -4.26
C ALA A 212 10.69 13.75 -4.35
N SER A 213 11.69 14.30 -3.68
CA SER A 213 12.01 15.72 -3.71
C SER A 213 13.42 15.90 -4.25
N ALA A 214 13.55 16.78 -5.23
CA ALA A 214 14.84 17.16 -5.81
C ALA A 214 15.72 17.95 -4.83
N ASP A 215 15.18 18.43 -3.71
CA ASP A 215 15.93 19.14 -2.67
C ASP A 215 16.37 18.19 -1.53
N PRO A 216 17.68 17.88 -1.42
CA PRO A 216 18.22 17.06 -0.33
C PRO A 216 17.88 17.60 1.06
N ALA A 217 17.72 18.93 1.22
CA ALA A 217 17.41 19.55 2.51
C ALA A 217 16.00 19.24 3.02
N THR A 218 15.10 18.81 2.13
CA THR A 218 13.73 18.40 2.49
C THR A 218 13.65 16.93 2.92
N GLN A 219 14.72 16.16 2.70
CA GLN A 219 14.75 14.74 2.94
C GLN A 219 15.01 14.44 4.43
N ARG A 220 14.28 13.46 4.96
CA ARG A 220 14.29 13.10 6.38
C ARG A 220 14.48 11.60 6.51
N ARG A 221 15.25 11.17 7.51
CA ARG A 221 15.35 9.74 7.85
C ARG A 221 14.13 9.35 8.65
N THR A 222 13.62 8.15 8.44
CA THR A 222 12.47 7.62 9.17
C THR A 222 12.86 6.36 9.94
N ALA A 223 12.24 6.14 11.08
CA ALA A 223 12.36 4.90 11.84
C ALA A 223 11.14 4.64 12.72
N ILE A 224 10.82 3.38 12.94
CA ILE A 224 9.85 2.95 13.95
C ILE A 224 10.60 2.42 15.16
N VAL A 225 10.18 2.84 16.35
CA VAL A 225 10.65 2.29 17.63
C VAL A 225 9.44 1.74 18.38
N ALA A 226 9.34 0.41 18.48
CA ALA A 226 8.30 -0.27 19.21
C ALA A 226 8.78 -0.68 20.61
N VAL A 227 8.15 -0.14 21.64
CA VAL A 227 8.35 -0.56 23.04
C VAL A 227 7.25 -1.57 23.37
N THR A 228 7.57 -2.87 23.26
CA THR A 228 6.60 -3.98 23.33
C THR A 228 7.28 -5.27 23.75
N ASP A 229 6.53 -6.23 24.28
CA ASP A 229 7.01 -7.61 24.45
C ASP A 229 6.97 -8.43 23.15
N GLY A 230 6.48 -7.86 22.04
CA GLY A 230 6.56 -8.41 20.69
C GLY A 230 5.50 -9.46 20.35
N VAL A 231 4.43 -9.58 21.14
CA VAL A 231 3.41 -10.62 20.97
C VAL A 231 2.07 -10.00 20.58
N ASP A 232 1.70 -10.17 19.31
CA ASP A 232 0.39 -9.77 18.83
C ASP A 232 -0.72 -10.77 19.22
N THR A 233 -1.92 -10.24 19.52
CA THR A 233 -3.06 -11.05 19.95
C THR A 233 -4.37 -10.72 19.24
N THR A 234 -4.54 -9.50 18.72
CA THR A 234 -5.84 -9.02 18.22
C THR A 234 -5.77 -8.21 16.95
N SER A 235 -4.60 -8.10 16.29
CA SER A 235 -4.54 -7.30 15.08
C SER A 235 -5.34 -7.87 13.93
N GLY A 236 -5.89 -6.97 13.11
CA GLY A 236 -6.49 -7.33 11.82
C GLY A 236 -5.42 -7.61 10.76
N HIS A 237 -4.27 -6.94 10.87
CA HIS A 237 -3.11 -7.19 10.02
C HIS A 237 -2.30 -8.41 10.47
N SER A 238 -1.67 -9.07 9.50
CA SER A 238 -0.70 -10.14 9.69
C SER A 238 0.74 -9.64 9.72
N VAL A 239 1.66 -10.40 10.31
CA VAL A 239 3.11 -10.10 10.30
C VAL A 239 3.65 -9.93 8.89
N ALA A 240 3.15 -10.69 7.91
CA ALA A 240 3.57 -10.60 6.51
C ALA A 240 3.14 -9.29 5.85
N GLN A 241 1.98 -8.74 6.22
CA GLN A 241 1.52 -7.42 5.77
C GLN A 241 2.40 -6.31 6.35
N VAL A 242 2.75 -6.40 7.64
CA VAL A 242 3.65 -5.43 8.27
C VAL A 242 5.05 -5.47 7.63
N GLU A 243 5.58 -6.66 7.37
CA GLU A 243 6.87 -6.83 6.68
C GLU A 243 6.84 -6.17 5.30
N LEU A 244 5.75 -6.36 4.54
CA LEU A 244 5.58 -5.73 3.23
C LEU A 244 5.56 -4.20 3.33
N VAL A 245 4.70 -3.65 4.20
CA VAL A 245 4.54 -2.20 4.37
C VAL A 245 5.85 -1.55 4.84
N THR A 246 6.56 -2.14 5.80
CA THR A 246 7.83 -1.60 6.32
C THR A 246 8.97 -1.65 5.30
N LEU A 247 9.06 -2.73 4.53
CA LEU A 247 10.05 -2.88 3.47
C LEU A 247 9.77 -1.95 2.28
N ALA A 248 8.51 -1.86 1.84
CA ALA A 248 8.07 -0.95 0.77
C ALA A 248 8.29 0.51 1.16
N ALA A 249 8.05 0.85 2.43
CA ALA A 249 8.19 2.21 2.92
C ALA A 249 9.61 2.68 3.21
N GLY A 250 10.62 1.82 3.10
CA GLY A 250 11.95 2.28 3.47
C GLY A 250 12.12 2.47 4.99
N VAL A 251 11.19 2.01 5.85
CA VAL A 251 11.20 2.31 7.29
C VAL A 251 11.73 1.14 8.14
N PRO A 252 12.91 1.27 8.79
CA PRO A 252 13.40 0.27 9.74
C PRO A 252 12.59 0.25 11.04
N VAL A 253 12.35 -0.95 11.57
CA VAL A 253 11.63 -1.19 12.83
C VAL A 253 12.62 -1.63 13.90
N PHE A 254 12.72 -0.88 14.99
CA PHE A 254 13.50 -1.24 16.17
C PHE A 254 12.57 -1.67 17.30
N GLN A 255 12.98 -2.68 18.07
CA GLN A 255 12.21 -3.16 19.21
C GLN A 255 12.95 -2.91 20.52
N ILE A 256 12.28 -2.33 21.51
CA ILE A 256 12.68 -2.42 22.93
C ILE A 256 11.84 -3.53 23.58
N GLU A 257 12.42 -4.72 23.69
CA GLU A 257 11.79 -5.91 24.28
C GLU A 257 11.76 -5.82 25.81
N LEU A 258 10.56 -5.82 26.39
CA LEU A 258 10.41 -5.88 27.84
C LEU A 258 10.51 -7.31 28.36
N VAL A 259 11.61 -7.61 29.06
CA VAL A 259 11.83 -8.92 29.67
C VAL A 259 11.18 -8.96 31.05
N GLN A 260 10.21 -9.86 31.25
CA GLN A 260 9.65 -10.13 32.57
C GLN A 260 10.65 -10.95 33.43
N PRO A 261 10.85 -10.60 34.72
CA PRO A 261 11.71 -11.39 35.60
C PRO A 261 11.22 -12.84 35.70
N GLY A 262 12.10 -13.83 35.47
CA GLY A 262 11.82 -15.26 35.69
C GLY A 262 11.33 -16.06 34.47
N ARG A 263 11.20 -15.45 33.28
CA ARG A 263 10.91 -16.18 32.03
C ARG A 263 12.12 -16.17 31.11
N GLY A 264 12.66 -17.35 30.83
CA GLY A 264 13.81 -17.53 29.94
C GLY A 264 13.51 -17.00 28.54
N SER A 265 14.46 -16.22 27.99
CA SER A 265 14.38 -15.67 26.63
C SER A 265 14.88 -16.68 25.61
N ALA A 266 14.24 -16.74 24.44
CA ALA A 266 14.67 -17.56 23.30
C ALA A 266 16.09 -17.22 22.79
N LEU A 267 16.64 -16.06 23.18
CA LEU A 267 18.00 -15.62 22.85
C LEU A 267 19.12 -16.31 23.66
N ALA A 268 18.81 -17.16 24.65
CA ALA A 268 19.84 -17.85 25.43
C ALA A 268 20.59 -18.96 24.66
N SER A 269 20.20 -19.26 23.42
CA SER A 269 20.77 -20.37 22.63
C SER A 269 21.61 -19.97 21.41
N ARG A 270 21.82 -18.68 21.10
CA ARG A 270 22.68 -18.26 19.97
C ARG A 270 24.06 -17.74 20.44
N ARG A 271 25.03 -18.65 20.53
CA ARG A 271 26.46 -18.30 20.38
C ARG A 271 26.70 -17.79 18.95
N GLN A 272 27.59 -16.81 18.82
CA GLN A 272 28.02 -16.13 17.57
C GLN A 272 28.16 -17.09 16.37
N PRO A 273 27.69 -16.71 15.16
CA PRO A 273 28.15 -17.34 13.94
C PRO A 273 29.54 -16.78 13.60
N THR A 274 30.58 -17.56 13.86
CA THR A 274 31.86 -17.43 13.19
C THR A 274 31.66 -17.72 11.70
N GLY A 275 32.28 -16.90 10.85
CA GLY A 275 32.01 -16.81 9.42
C GLY A 275 31.99 -18.13 8.63
N GLY A 276 31.02 -18.21 7.73
CA GLY A 276 30.92 -19.19 6.66
C GLY A 276 29.70 -18.86 5.81
N MET A 277 29.91 -18.58 4.51
CA MET A 277 28.83 -18.53 3.53
C MET A 277 28.11 -19.89 3.56
N GLY A 278 26.85 -19.88 4.01
CA GLY A 278 25.99 -21.05 4.08
C GLY A 278 24.64 -20.73 3.49
N ASN A 279 24.30 -21.44 2.42
CA ASN A 279 23.04 -21.44 1.68
C ASN A 279 21.80 -21.56 2.61
N PRO A 280 20.78 -20.68 2.52
CA PRO A 280 19.62 -20.69 3.44
C PRO A 280 18.63 -21.85 3.23
N ASP A 281 18.76 -22.67 2.19
CA ASP A 281 17.71 -23.63 1.76
C ASP A 281 17.76 -25.05 2.36
N ARG A 282 18.39 -25.27 3.51
CA ARG A 282 18.39 -26.61 4.14
C ARG A 282 18.18 -26.56 5.65
N ASN A 283 16.91 -26.46 6.07
CA ASN A 283 16.34 -27.22 7.21
C ASN A 283 14.94 -26.72 7.58
N LEU A 284 13.93 -27.02 6.75
CA LEU A 284 12.51 -26.79 7.09
C LEU A 284 11.64 -28.05 6.98
N ASN A 285 12.22 -29.24 7.11
CA ASN A 285 11.43 -30.48 7.13
C ASN A 285 11.77 -31.31 8.37
N SER A 286 11.16 -30.97 9.50
CA SER A 286 10.56 -31.91 10.46
C SER A 286 10.31 -31.23 11.81
N GLU A 287 9.09 -30.74 12.07
CA GLU A 287 8.62 -30.64 13.46
C GLU A 287 7.20 -31.20 13.58
N ARG A 288 7.14 -32.35 14.25
CA ARG A 288 5.93 -33.00 14.74
C ARG A 288 5.12 -32.02 15.58
N MET A 289 3.86 -31.84 15.19
CA MET A 289 2.80 -31.30 16.05
C MET A 289 2.84 -31.99 17.42
N SER A 290 3.20 -31.25 18.46
CA SER A 290 3.03 -31.66 19.85
C SER A 290 2.25 -30.59 20.59
N ARG A 291 1.13 -31.01 21.20
CA ARG A 291 0.15 -30.20 21.92
C ARG A 291 0.81 -29.52 23.14
N GLY A 292 0.99 -28.20 23.05
CA GLY A 292 1.46 -27.31 24.13
C GLY A 292 0.97 -25.87 23.91
N GLY A 293 -0.36 -25.69 23.89
CA GLY A 293 -1.08 -24.63 23.17
C GLY A 293 -1.11 -23.21 23.75
N SER A 294 -0.07 -22.72 24.43
CA SER A 294 -0.02 -21.27 24.77
C SER A 294 1.40 -20.72 24.90
N PHE A 295 2.31 -21.49 25.51
CA PHE A 295 3.72 -21.08 25.62
C PHE A 295 4.46 -21.20 24.28
N GLY A 296 4.15 -22.24 23.48
CA GLY A 296 4.75 -22.42 22.15
C GLY A 296 4.31 -21.37 21.13
N ASP A 297 3.03 -20.98 21.15
CA ASP A 297 2.46 -19.96 20.25
C ASP A 297 3.05 -18.57 20.51
N ARG A 298 3.22 -18.20 21.80
CA ARG A 298 3.85 -16.94 22.18
C ARG A 298 5.30 -16.85 21.69
N ASN A 299 6.10 -17.89 21.92
CA ASN A 299 7.49 -17.91 21.46
C ASN A 299 7.58 -17.84 19.93
N ARG A 300 6.68 -18.52 19.21
CA ARG A 300 6.61 -18.44 17.76
C ARG A 300 6.35 -17.01 17.29
N LYS A 301 5.32 -16.35 17.83
CA LYS A 301 4.97 -14.95 17.50
C LYS A 301 6.10 -13.97 17.79
N LEU A 302 6.79 -14.13 18.93
CA LEU A 302 7.95 -13.31 19.27
C LEU A 302 9.09 -13.51 18.26
N ILE A 303 9.38 -14.75 17.87
CA ILE A 303 10.42 -15.06 16.88
C ILE A 303 10.04 -14.48 15.51
N GLU A 304 8.78 -14.60 15.10
CA GLU A 304 8.25 -14.01 13.85
C GLU A 304 8.41 -12.49 13.85
N PHE A 305 8.05 -11.82 14.96
CA PHE A 305 8.22 -10.37 15.07
C PHE A 305 9.70 -9.95 15.07
N GLN A 306 10.58 -10.68 15.76
CA GLN A 306 12.02 -10.40 15.76
C GLN A 306 12.65 -10.64 14.37
N LYS A 307 12.14 -11.60 13.61
CA LYS A 307 12.53 -11.81 12.20
C LYS A 307 12.14 -10.59 11.36
N LEU A 308 10.91 -10.10 11.51
CA LEU A 308 10.44 -8.89 10.84
C LEU A 308 11.32 -7.67 11.19
N VAL A 309 11.65 -7.47 12.46
CA VAL A 309 12.57 -6.41 12.93
C VAL A 309 13.90 -6.48 12.17
N GLY A 310 14.52 -7.65 12.10
CA GLY A 310 15.77 -7.83 11.37
C GLY A 310 15.64 -7.61 9.86
N VAL A 311 14.57 -8.10 9.24
CA VAL A 311 14.31 -7.91 7.79
C VAL A 311 14.09 -6.45 7.44
N SER A 312 13.43 -5.66 8.30
CA SER A 312 13.24 -4.22 8.11
C SER A 312 14.55 -3.41 8.15
N GLY A 313 15.66 -4.03 8.62
CA GLY A 313 16.97 -3.38 8.81
C GLY A 313 17.18 -2.82 10.23
N GLY A 314 16.23 -3.00 11.14
CA GLY A 314 16.34 -2.62 12.54
C GLY A 314 16.93 -3.71 13.44
N ASP A 315 16.93 -3.45 14.74
CA ASP A 315 17.50 -4.32 15.77
C ASP A 315 16.54 -4.44 16.98
N THR A 316 16.60 -5.57 17.69
CA THR A 316 15.90 -5.78 18.97
C THR A 316 16.87 -5.57 20.13
N PHE A 317 16.46 -4.75 21.11
CA PHE A 317 17.17 -4.52 22.35
C PHE A 317 16.33 -4.96 23.53
N ARG A 318 16.91 -5.69 24.47
CA ARG A 318 16.24 -5.97 25.74
C ARG A 318 16.19 -4.70 26.58
N SER A 319 15.06 -4.39 27.20
CA SER A 319 14.90 -3.22 28.06
C SER A 319 15.95 -3.22 29.18
N GLY A 320 16.73 -2.15 29.25
CA GLY A 320 17.77 -1.92 30.24
C GLY A 320 18.31 -0.48 30.14
N PRO A 321 19.20 -0.06 31.05
CA PRO A 321 19.74 1.30 31.05
C PRO A 321 20.54 1.65 29.78
N GLU A 322 21.26 0.67 29.22
CA GLU A 322 22.11 0.88 28.04
C GLU A 322 21.35 0.77 26.71
N SER A 323 20.16 0.16 26.72
CA SER A 323 19.43 -0.24 25.51
C SER A 323 18.99 0.94 24.66
N TYR A 324 18.59 2.03 25.31
CA TYR A 324 18.19 3.25 24.62
C TYR A 324 19.39 4.03 24.06
N MET A 325 20.56 3.92 24.69
CA MET A 325 21.81 4.46 24.13
C MET A 325 22.25 3.67 22.91
N GLN A 326 22.16 2.33 22.95
CA GLN A 326 22.43 1.47 21.80
C GLN A 326 21.44 1.74 20.67
N LEU A 327 20.15 1.96 20.98
CA LEU A 327 19.15 2.36 20.00
C LEU A 327 19.51 3.69 19.34
N LEU A 328 19.89 4.72 20.12
CA LEU A 328 20.32 6.01 19.58
C LEU A 328 21.55 5.87 18.68
N GLU A 329 22.53 5.04 19.05
CA GLU A 329 23.68 4.72 18.21
C GLU A 329 23.25 4.07 16.90
N ARG A 330 22.26 3.16 16.91
CA ARG A 330 21.73 2.56 15.66
C ARG A 330 20.97 3.56 14.80
N LEU A 331 20.12 4.40 15.39
CA LEU A 331 19.39 5.44 14.68
C LEU A 331 20.35 6.46 14.06
N ARG A 332 21.46 6.78 14.72
CA ARG A 332 22.50 7.69 14.21
C ARG A 332 23.54 7.01 13.31
N GLY A 333 23.58 5.69 13.27
CA GLY A 333 24.53 4.93 12.46
C GLY A 333 24.10 4.69 11.01
N SER A 334 23.27 5.57 10.43
CA SER A 334 22.73 5.42 9.07
C SER A 334 23.10 6.58 8.16
N TYR A 335 23.26 6.25 6.88
CA TYR A 335 23.45 7.17 5.78
C TYR A 335 22.14 7.30 5.01
N LEU A 336 21.79 8.51 4.58
CA LEU A 336 20.75 8.74 3.61
C LEU A 336 21.40 8.85 2.22
N VAL A 337 21.12 7.89 1.35
CA VAL A 337 21.64 7.83 -0.02
C VAL A 337 20.56 8.32 -0.97
N GLY A 338 20.74 9.49 -1.56
CA GLY A 338 19.89 10.04 -2.61
C GLY A 338 20.41 9.68 -3.99
N TYR A 339 19.56 9.16 -4.87
CA TYR A 339 19.95 8.78 -6.24
C TYR A 339 18.89 9.22 -7.25
N ARG A 340 19.33 9.48 -8.47
CA ARG A 340 18.47 9.94 -9.56
C ARG A 340 17.81 8.73 -10.22
N LEU A 341 16.48 8.72 -10.19
CA LEU A 341 15.75 7.85 -11.10
C LEU A 341 15.87 8.42 -12.50
N LEU A 342 16.27 7.57 -13.44
CA LEU A 342 16.16 7.94 -14.84
C LEU A 342 14.65 8.00 -15.16
N PRO A 343 14.18 9.03 -15.89
CA PRO A 343 12.83 9.02 -16.44
C PRO A 343 12.71 7.73 -17.23
N ARG A 344 11.90 6.79 -16.76
CA ARG A 344 11.73 5.55 -17.49
C ARG A 344 11.13 5.89 -18.84
N ASP A 345 11.73 5.40 -19.91
CA ASP A 345 10.92 4.86 -21.00
C ASP A 345 10.19 3.65 -20.39
N ALA A 346 9.09 3.87 -19.66
CA ALA A 346 8.25 2.88 -18.99
C ALA A 346 8.86 1.44 -18.97
N GLY A 347 9.87 1.20 -18.11
CA GLY A 347 10.52 -0.12 -18.06
C GLY A 347 9.47 -1.16 -17.69
N THR A 348 9.11 -2.02 -18.66
CA THR A 348 8.00 -3.00 -18.77
C THR A 348 6.63 -2.70 -18.16
N GLY A 349 6.48 -1.83 -17.15
CA GLY A 349 5.24 -1.57 -16.43
C GLY A 349 4.66 -2.78 -15.71
N GLN A 350 5.41 -3.89 -15.61
CA GLN A 350 4.84 -5.18 -15.23
C GLN A 350 4.90 -5.44 -13.73
N ASN A 351 5.95 -5.04 -13.00
CA ASN A 351 6.02 -5.25 -11.56
C ASN A 351 5.47 -4.06 -10.80
N GLU A 352 4.60 -4.28 -9.80
CA GLU A 352 4.10 -3.22 -8.90
C GLU A 352 5.24 -2.66 -8.01
N TYR A 353 6.37 -3.38 -7.89
CA TYR A 353 7.57 -2.97 -7.18
C TYR A 353 8.85 -3.19 -7.98
N THR A 354 9.86 -2.35 -7.74
CA THR A 354 11.24 -2.51 -8.20
C THR A 354 12.18 -2.74 -7.02
N ARG A 355 13.25 -3.51 -7.27
CA ARG A 355 14.29 -3.77 -6.28
C ARG A 355 15.40 -2.75 -6.41
N HIS A 356 15.60 -1.98 -5.36
CA HIS A 356 16.72 -1.06 -5.26
C HIS A 356 17.78 -1.67 -4.34
N GLU A 357 18.84 -2.18 -4.93
CA GLU A 357 19.98 -2.75 -4.25
C GLU A 357 21.07 -1.71 -4.01
N ILE A 358 21.69 -1.76 -2.85
CA ILE A 358 22.81 -0.92 -2.47
C ILE A 358 24.00 -1.82 -2.20
N GLU A 359 25.07 -1.54 -2.91
CA GLU A 359 26.38 -2.11 -2.65
C GLU A 359 27.26 -1.05 -2.01
N VAL A 360 28.04 -1.45 -1.01
CA VAL A 360 29.02 -0.57 -0.36
C VAL A 360 30.39 -1.19 -0.48
N THR A 361 31.30 -0.48 -1.12
CA THR A 361 32.71 -0.84 -1.25
C THR A 361 33.52 0.02 -0.29
N VAL A 362 34.12 -0.59 0.73
CA VAL A 362 34.96 0.13 1.67
C VAL A 362 36.43 0.00 1.27
N PRO A 363 37.21 1.10 1.19
CA PRO A 363 38.62 1.09 0.76
C PRO A 363 39.57 0.22 1.61
N SER A 364 39.15 -0.23 2.79
CA SER A 364 39.94 -1.08 3.68
C SER A 364 39.37 -2.51 3.70
N GLN A 365 40.22 -3.54 3.78
CA GLN A 365 39.84 -4.96 3.90
C GLN A 365 39.02 -5.30 5.17
N ARG A 366 38.38 -4.33 5.82
CA ARG A 366 37.46 -4.53 6.93
C ARG A 366 36.21 -5.26 6.41
N ARG A 367 35.86 -6.36 7.06
CA ARG A 367 34.55 -6.99 6.85
C ARG A 367 33.49 -6.04 7.37
N ILE A 368 32.63 -5.58 6.48
CA ILE A 368 31.45 -4.79 6.82
C ILE A 368 30.18 -5.63 6.72
N ALA A 369 29.18 -5.26 7.49
CA ALA A 369 27.82 -5.75 7.37
C ALA A 369 26.92 -4.59 6.95
N LEU A 370 26.26 -4.78 5.80
CA LEU A 370 25.25 -3.89 5.29
C LEU A 370 23.89 -4.34 5.82
N HIS A 371 23.25 -3.48 6.59
CA HIS A 371 21.89 -3.73 7.06
C HIS A 371 20.94 -3.12 6.05
N ARG A 372 20.02 -3.94 5.54
CA ARG A 372 19.11 -3.61 4.44
C ARG A 372 19.85 -3.28 3.13
N PRO A 373 20.51 -4.26 2.51
CA PRO A 373 21.16 -4.09 1.21
C PRO A 373 20.16 -3.88 0.06
N TYR A 374 18.85 -4.03 0.31
CA TYR A 374 17.81 -3.80 -0.68
C TYR A 374 16.61 -3.06 -0.07
N VAL A 375 16.00 -2.19 -0.87
CA VAL A 375 14.69 -1.57 -0.61
C VAL A 375 13.79 -1.89 -1.78
N TYR A 376 12.53 -2.19 -1.49
CA TYR A 376 11.52 -2.35 -2.53
C TYR A 376 10.81 -1.01 -2.64
N ARG A 377 10.70 -0.48 -3.86
CA ARG A 377 9.91 0.73 -4.11
C ARG A 377 8.77 0.39 -5.01
N ALA A 378 7.62 1.04 -4.78
CA ALA A 378 6.54 0.99 -5.74
C ALA A 378 7.08 1.48 -7.09
N THR A 379 6.82 0.73 -8.15
CA THR A 379 7.17 1.13 -9.52
C THR A 379 6.38 2.36 -9.95
N PHE A 380 5.19 2.50 -9.39
CA PHE A 380 4.23 3.56 -9.67
C PHE A 380 4.24 4.63 -8.59
N ASP A 381 4.16 5.89 -9.00
CA ASP A 381 4.10 7.04 -8.11
C ASP A 381 2.63 7.33 -7.74
N GLN A 382 2.14 6.58 -6.75
CA GLN A 382 0.76 6.73 -6.26
C GLN A 382 0.49 8.15 -5.71
N VAL A 383 1.52 8.86 -5.23
CA VAL A 383 1.34 10.21 -4.68
C VAL A 383 1.08 11.20 -5.77
N ARG A 384 1.94 11.18 -6.78
CA ARG A 384 1.76 12.00 -7.96
C ARG A 384 0.44 11.62 -8.63
N ALA A 385 0.09 10.33 -8.68
CA ALA A 385 -1.20 9.90 -9.20
C ALA A 385 -2.38 10.54 -8.44
N GLN A 386 -2.38 10.47 -7.11
CA GLN A 386 -3.42 11.11 -6.28
C GLN A 386 -3.44 12.63 -6.40
N ALA A 387 -2.27 13.28 -6.45
CA ALA A 387 -2.16 14.74 -6.59
C ALA A 387 -2.68 15.22 -7.96
N GLU A 388 -2.33 14.52 -9.04
CA GLU A 388 -2.82 14.81 -10.39
C GLU A 388 -4.32 14.49 -10.54
N LEU A 389 -4.82 13.45 -9.86
CA LEU A 389 -6.25 13.19 -9.77
C LEU A 389 -6.98 14.35 -9.08
N ALA A 390 -6.49 14.79 -7.92
CA ALA A 390 -7.07 15.90 -7.18
C ALA A 390 -7.04 17.20 -8.02
N GLU A 391 -5.95 17.44 -8.74
CA GLU A 391 -5.86 18.56 -9.69
C GLU A 391 -6.91 18.45 -10.80
N GLY A 392 -7.05 17.27 -11.42
CA GLY A 392 -8.06 17.04 -12.44
C GLY A 392 -9.48 17.30 -11.95
N ILE A 393 -9.80 16.86 -10.73
CA ILE A 393 -11.09 17.13 -10.08
C ILE A 393 -11.32 18.63 -9.86
N ARG A 394 -10.29 19.39 -9.45
CA ARG A 394 -10.43 20.86 -9.29
C ARG A 394 -10.70 21.58 -10.61
N GLN A 395 -10.25 21.03 -11.73
CA GLN A 395 -10.39 21.65 -13.06
C GLN A 395 -11.72 21.36 -13.73
N LEU A 396 -12.55 20.45 -13.20
CA LEU A 396 -13.82 20.01 -13.83
C LEU A 396 -14.73 21.19 -14.21
N ASP A 397 -14.85 22.20 -13.36
CA ASP A 397 -15.73 23.36 -13.60
C ASP A 397 -15.04 24.52 -14.36
N LEU A 398 -13.74 24.38 -14.64
CA LEU A 398 -12.89 25.47 -15.15
C LEU A 398 -12.42 25.20 -16.58
N ASP A 399 -11.86 24.02 -16.81
CA ASP A 399 -11.23 23.61 -18.05
C ASP A 399 -11.24 22.07 -18.16
N ILE A 400 -12.15 21.55 -18.99
CA ILE A 400 -12.34 20.12 -19.24
C ILE A 400 -11.08 19.49 -19.85
N ALA A 401 -10.40 20.17 -20.76
CA ALA A 401 -9.18 19.68 -21.38
C ALA A 401 -8.04 19.59 -20.37
N ALA A 402 -7.93 20.57 -19.46
CA ALA A 402 -6.96 20.52 -18.37
C ALA A 402 -7.28 19.39 -17.36
N SER A 403 -8.56 19.12 -17.11
CA SER A 403 -9.02 18.01 -16.27
C SER A 403 -8.60 16.64 -16.84
N LEU A 404 -8.94 16.37 -18.11
CA LEU A 404 -8.53 15.14 -18.80
C LEU A 404 -7.01 14.98 -18.84
N ALA A 405 -6.27 16.05 -19.16
CA ALA A 405 -4.81 16.02 -19.17
C ALA A 405 -4.22 15.72 -17.78
N ALA A 406 -4.87 16.13 -16.70
CA ALA A 406 -4.46 15.80 -15.33
C ALA A 406 -4.75 14.33 -14.99
N PHE A 407 -5.92 13.80 -15.37
CA PHE A 407 -6.20 12.38 -15.23
C PHE A 407 -5.22 11.50 -16.02
N GLU A 408 -4.84 11.90 -17.24
CA GLU A 408 -3.79 11.20 -17.99
C GLU A 408 -2.42 11.24 -17.32
N ARG A 409 -2.05 12.35 -16.66
CA ARG A 409 -0.83 12.40 -15.85
C ARG A 409 -0.94 11.50 -14.62
N SER A 410 -2.12 11.40 -14.02
CA SER A 410 -2.40 10.49 -12.91
C SER A 410 -2.24 9.02 -13.33
N ILE A 411 -2.85 8.62 -14.45
CA ILE A 411 -2.75 7.26 -15.02
C ILE A 411 -1.30 6.94 -15.38
N ARG A 412 -0.55 7.89 -15.96
CA ARG A 412 0.89 7.68 -16.24
C ARG A 412 1.72 7.51 -14.97
N ALA A 413 1.37 8.18 -13.89
CA ALA A 413 2.05 8.04 -12.61
C ALA A 413 1.72 6.68 -11.95
N ASN A 414 0.46 6.24 -12.02
CA ASN A 414 0.06 4.90 -11.61
C ASN A 414 -1.03 4.29 -12.52
N PRO A 415 -0.66 3.40 -13.46
CA PRO A 415 -1.61 2.71 -14.35
C PRO A 415 -2.54 1.70 -13.66
N SER A 416 -2.27 1.37 -12.40
CA SER A 416 -3.12 0.49 -11.58
C SER A 416 -4.09 1.27 -10.69
N PHE A 417 -4.13 2.60 -10.79
CA PHE A 417 -5.03 3.44 -10.01
C PHE A 417 -6.39 3.56 -10.73
N PRO A 418 -7.50 3.02 -10.19
CA PRO A 418 -8.78 2.99 -10.90
C PRO A 418 -9.49 4.34 -10.98
N ASP A 419 -9.40 5.19 -9.96
CA ASP A 419 -10.16 6.45 -9.88
C ASP A 419 -9.98 7.38 -11.08
N PRO A 420 -8.77 7.66 -11.58
CA PRO A 420 -8.58 8.50 -12.77
C PRO A 420 -9.30 7.97 -14.02
N HIS A 421 -9.45 6.65 -14.16
CA HIS A 421 -10.20 6.05 -15.26
C HIS A 421 -11.71 6.29 -15.12
N ALA A 422 -12.25 6.16 -13.91
CA ALA A 422 -13.66 6.46 -13.64
C ALA A 422 -13.98 7.95 -13.84
N TRP A 423 -13.10 8.84 -13.35
CA TRP A 423 -13.25 10.29 -13.55
C TRP A 423 -13.11 10.70 -15.02
N SER A 424 -12.15 10.11 -15.75
CA SER A 424 -12.02 10.34 -17.19
C SER A 424 -13.27 9.90 -17.94
N ALA A 425 -13.84 8.74 -17.58
CA ALA A 425 -15.08 8.26 -18.19
C ALA A 425 -16.23 9.25 -17.99
N GLN A 426 -16.39 9.78 -16.77
CA GLN A 426 -17.41 10.77 -16.47
C GLN A 426 -17.24 12.04 -17.32
N VAL A 427 -16.01 12.54 -17.45
CA VAL A 427 -15.73 13.77 -18.23
C VAL A 427 -15.90 13.53 -19.73
N LEU A 428 -15.41 12.41 -20.27
CA LEU A 428 -15.59 12.04 -21.68
C LEU A 428 -17.07 11.92 -22.05
N SER A 429 -17.91 11.47 -21.12
CA SER A 429 -19.36 11.42 -21.35
C SER A 429 -19.99 12.81 -21.55
N TRP A 430 -19.44 13.86 -20.94
CA TRP A 430 -19.92 15.24 -21.11
C TRP A 430 -19.51 15.85 -22.46
N GLU A 431 -18.39 15.38 -23.03
CA GLU A 431 -17.91 15.76 -24.36
C GLU A 431 -18.54 14.91 -25.48
N GLU A 432 -19.58 14.13 -25.17
CA GLU A 432 -20.29 13.21 -26.08
C GLU A 432 -19.38 12.09 -26.67
N GLU A 433 -18.24 11.80 -26.04
CA GLU A 433 -17.35 10.70 -26.41
C GLU A 433 -17.72 9.39 -25.71
N VAL A 434 -18.93 8.88 -25.99
CA VAL A 434 -19.53 7.75 -25.24
C VAL A 434 -18.68 6.48 -25.31
N GLU A 435 -18.12 6.12 -26.46
CA GLU A 435 -17.28 4.91 -26.58
C GLU A 435 -15.97 5.02 -25.77
N SER A 436 -15.31 6.19 -25.80
CA SER A 436 -14.13 6.47 -24.98
C SER A 436 -14.47 6.42 -23.49
N ALA A 437 -15.64 6.96 -23.12
CA ALA A 437 -16.14 6.95 -21.75
C ALA A 437 -16.39 5.51 -21.26
N ILE A 438 -17.08 4.68 -22.04
CA ILE A 438 -17.33 3.26 -21.73
C ILE A 438 -16.00 2.52 -21.56
N ALA A 439 -15.06 2.68 -22.50
CA ALA A 439 -13.75 2.02 -22.42
C ALA A 439 -12.98 2.40 -21.14
N SER A 440 -13.01 3.69 -20.77
CA SER A 440 -12.37 4.17 -19.55
C SER A 440 -13.06 3.64 -18.29
N ALA A 441 -14.40 3.59 -18.25
CA ALA A 441 -15.14 3.04 -17.12
C ALA A 441 -14.91 1.52 -16.96
N ILE A 442 -14.87 0.77 -18.07
CA ILE A 442 -14.51 -0.66 -18.06
C ILE A 442 -13.13 -0.83 -17.43
N ARG A 443 -12.15 0.01 -17.80
CA ARG A 443 -10.80 -0.08 -17.23
C ARG A 443 -10.80 0.08 -15.70
N ALA A 444 -11.64 0.95 -15.14
CA ALA A 444 -11.79 1.06 -13.69
C ALA A 444 -12.32 -0.25 -13.07
N THR A 445 -13.30 -0.91 -13.71
CA THR A 445 -13.81 -2.22 -13.24
C THR A 445 -12.79 -3.35 -13.37
N GLU A 446 -11.90 -3.33 -14.36
CA GLU A 446 -10.81 -4.32 -14.47
C GLU A 446 -9.78 -4.17 -13.35
N LEU A 447 -9.54 -2.94 -12.91
CA LEU A 447 -8.58 -2.61 -11.85
C LEU A 447 -9.17 -2.88 -10.46
N GLU A 448 -10.46 -2.63 -10.25
CA GLU A 448 -11.18 -2.90 -9.01
C GLU A 448 -12.52 -3.64 -9.25
N PRO A 449 -12.49 -4.96 -9.51
CA PRO A 449 -13.68 -5.73 -9.92
C PRO A 449 -14.80 -5.87 -8.88
N ALA A 450 -14.52 -5.54 -7.62
CA ALA A 450 -15.49 -5.62 -6.52
C ALA A 450 -16.19 -4.28 -6.25
N ASN A 451 -15.85 -3.21 -7.00
CA ASN A 451 -16.41 -1.88 -6.80
C ASN A 451 -17.71 -1.70 -7.60
N GLY A 452 -18.84 -1.78 -6.90
CA GLY A 452 -20.16 -1.70 -7.52
C GLY A 452 -20.45 -0.36 -8.20
N GLU A 453 -19.90 0.75 -7.72
CA GLU A 453 -20.12 2.08 -8.28
C GLU A 453 -19.47 2.20 -9.67
N TYR A 454 -18.30 1.59 -9.88
CA TYR A 454 -17.69 1.53 -11.22
C TYR A 454 -18.51 0.68 -12.18
N HIS A 455 -19.14 -0.40 -11.70
CA HIS A 455 -20.07 -1.17 -12.52
C HIS A 455 -21.32 -0.36 -12.89
N LEU A 456 -21.89 0.43 -11.97
CA LEU A 456 -23.00 1.33 -12.31
C LEU A 456 -22.58 2.38 -13.35
N LEU A 457 -21.39 2.96 -13.21
CA LEU A 457 -20.87 3.91 -14.21
C LEU A 457 -20.79 3.28 -15.61
N VAL A 458 -20.29 2.05 -15.74
CA VAL A 458 -20.30 1.34 -17.03
C VAL A 458 -21.73 1.10 -17.52
N SER A 459 -22.64 0.71 -16.63
CA SER A 459 -24.05 0.47 -16.98
C SER A 459 -24.72 1.72 -17.55
N ASP A 460 -24.54 2.87 -16.90
CA ASP A 460 -25.14 4.13 -17.30
C ASP A 460 -24.57 4.61 -18.64
N LEU A 461 -23.24 4.55 -18.80
CA LEU A 461 -22.58 4.94 -20.05
C LEU A 461 -22.92 4.00 -21.20
N ALA A 462 -23.01 2.68 -20.95
CA ALA A 462 -23.44 1.70 -21.94
C ALA A 462 -24.91 1.93 -22.34
N SER A 463 -25.78 2.32 -21.41
CA SER A 463 -27.17 2.68 -21.70
C SER A 463 -27.25 3.91 -22.62
N LEU A 464 -26.42 4.92 -22.36
CA LEU A 464 -26.29 6.12 -23.22
C LEU A 464 -25.76 5.77 -24.62
N GLY A 465 -24.87 4.79 -24.72
CA GLY A 465 -24.33 4.28 -25.99
C GLY A 465 -25.20 3.24 -26.69
N GLU A 466 -26.42 2.99 -26.20
CA GLU A 466 -27.34 1.95 -26.69
C GLU A 466 -26.74 0.52 -26.67
N GLN A 467 -25.72 0.29 -25.85
CA GLN A 467 -25.08 -1.01 -25.62
C GLN A 467 -25.80 -1.77 -24.49
N TYR A 468 -27.09 -2.08 -24.69
CA TYR A 468 -27.96 -2.57 -23.61
C TYR A 468 -27.53 -3.90 -23.00
N ASP A 469 -26.94 -4.81 -23.77
CA ASP A 469 -26.41 -6.08 -23.24
C ASP A 469 -25.31 -5.79 -22.20
N LEU A 470 -24.37 -4.89 -22.53
CA LEU A 470 -23.30 -4.48 -21.63
C LEU A 470 -23.86 -3.77 -20.39
N ALA A 471 -24.88 -2.93 -20.58
CA ALA A 471 -25.52 -2.23 -19.48
C ALA A 471 -26.18 -3.21 -18.48
N TRP A 472 -26.94 -4.19 -18.99
CA TRP A 472 -27.52 -5.26 -18.17
C TRP A 472 -26.48 -6.09 -17.43
N GLU A 473 -25.38 -6.46 -18.10
CA GLU A 473 -24.27 -7.17 -17.46
C GLU A 473 -23.71 -6.39 -16.26
N HIS A 474 -23.48 -5.10 -16.43
CA HIS A 474 -22.85 -4.29 -15.39
C HIS A 474 -23.80 -3.85 -14.26
N VAL A 475 -25.08 -3.57 -14.51
CA VAL A 475 -26.03 -3.31 -13.41
C VAL A 475 -26.25 -4.55 -12.53
N ILE A 476 -26.24 -5.76 -13.12
CA ILE A 476 -26.31 -7.01 -12.37
C ILE A 476 -25.05 -7.18 -11.51
N ARG A 477 -23.85 -6.95 -12.06
CA ARG A 477 -22.60 -6.98 -11.29
C ARG A 477 -22.60 -5.97 -10.16
N ALA A 478 -23.07 -4.75 -10.40
CA ALA A 478 -23.21 -3.74 -9.36
C ALA A 478 -24.12 -4.24 -8.21
N ALA A 479 -25.28 -4.81 -8.53
CA ALA A 479 -26.18 -5.40 -7.54
C ALA A 479 -25.52 -6.56 -6.77
N GLN A 480 -24.75 -7.42 -7.45
CA GLN A 480 -24.03 -8.54 -6.85
C GLN A 480 -22.98 -8.10 -5.81
N THR A 481 -22.43 -6.89 -5.92
CA THR A 481 -21.54 -6.32 -4.88
C THR A 481 -22.27 -5.97 -3.58
N GLY A 482 -23.60 -5.91 -3.62
CA GLY A 482 -24.47 -5.51 -2.50
C GLY A 482 -25.04 -4.09 -2.61
N LEU A 483 -24.89 -3.43 -3.77
CA LEU A 483 -25.65 -2.22 -4.08
C LEU A 483 -27.11 -2.55 -4.42
N GLU A 484 -27.99 -1.57 -4.29
CA GLU A 484 -29.42 -1.69 -4.61
C GLU A 484 -29.78 -0.73 -5.77
N PRO A 485 -29.41 -1.05 -7.03
CA PRO A 485 -29.57 -0.13 -8.16
C PRO A 485 -30.98 -0.22 -8.78
N THR A 486 -32.01 -0.01 -7.95
CA THR A 486 -33.41 -0.11 -8.39
C THR A 486 -33.76 0.87 -9.50
N PHE A 487 -33.20 2.07 -9.50
CA PHE A 487 -33.49 3.08 -10.52
C PHE A 487 -32.93 2.66 -11.88
N GLU A 488 -31.70 2.16 -11.90
CA GLU A 488 -30.99 1.74 -13.10
C GLU A 488 -31.66 0.50 -13.71
N PHE A 489 -32.13 -0.44 -12.88
CA PHE A 489 -32.93 -1.58 -13.34
C PHE A 489 -34.24 -1.16 -14.00
N ASP A 490 -35.00 -0.26 -13.38
CA ASP A 490 -36.27 0.22 -13.93
C ASP A 490 -36.04 0.97 -15.25
N ALA A 491 -35.03 1.85 -15.29
CA ALA A 491 -34.67 2.59 -16.50
C ALA A 491 -34.23 1.67 -17.66
N LEU A 492 -33.41 0.66 -17.39
CA LEU A 492 -32.99 -0.31 -18.39
C LEU A 492 -34.13 -1.17 -18.91
N ALA A 493 -35.06 -1.58 -18.04
CA ALA A 493 -36.23 -2.38 -18.42
C ALA A 493 -37.18 -1.65 -19.38
N GLU A 494 -37.20 -0.30 -19.37
CA GLU A 494 -37.93 0.50 -20.34
C GLU A 494 -37.27 0.52 -21.73
N LEU A 495 -35.95 0.33 -21.80
CA LEU A 495 -35.15 0.43 -23.02
C LEU A 495 -34.90 -0.92 -23.69
N ALA A 496 -34.64 -1.97 -22.90
CA ALA A 496 -34.32 -3.31 -23.37
C ALA A 496 -34.82 -4.38 -22.39
N PRO A 497 -35.26 -5.56 -22.87
CA PRO A 497 -35.69 -6.64 -22.00
C PRO A 497 -34.53 -7.14 -21.12
N PRO A 498 -34.78 -7.56 -19.87
CA PRO A 498 -33.75 -8.14 -19.03
C PRO A 498 -33.20 -9.44 -19.63
N PRO A 499 -31.92 -9.76 -19.37
CA PRO A 499 -31.32 -11.00 -19.86
C PRO A 499 -31.97 -12.23 -19.22
N ASP A 500 -31.86 -13.35 -19.93
CA ASP A 500 -32.30 -14.64 -19.42
C ASP A 500 -31.61 -14.99 -18.09
N GLY A 501 -32.36 -15.64 -17.20
CA GLY A 501 -31.83 -16.10 -15.91
C GLY A 501 -31.43 -14.98 -14.95
N ILE A 502 -31.94 -13.75 -15.12
CA ILE A 502 -31.59 -12.61 -14.26
C ILE A 502 -31.80 -12.91 -12.76
N ARG A 503 -32.82 -13.70 -12.40
CA ARG A 503 -33.10 -14.06 -11.00
C ARG A 503 -31.99 -14.93 -10.44
N GLU A 504 -31.52 -15.90 -11.20
CA GLU A 504 -30.43 -16.80 -10.85
C GLU A 504 -29.11 -16.03 -10.73
N ARG A 505 -28.87 -15.07 -11.63
CA ARG A 505 -27.68 -14.20 -11.60
C ARG A 505 -27.66 -13.28 -10.39
N LEU A 506 -28.79 -12.66 -10.04
CA LEU A 506 -28.91 -11.80 -8.86
C LEU A 506 -28.78 -12.59 -7.55
N ASN A 507 -29.18 -13.86 -7.54
CA ASN A 507 -29.04 -14.76 -6.40
C ASN A 507 -27.77 -15.62 -6.46
N ALA A 508 -26.78 -15.24 -7.27
CA ALA A 508 -25.53 -15.97 -7.39
C ALA A 508 -24.82 -16.11 -6.04
N PRO A 509 -24.07 -17.22 -5.81
CA PRO A 509 -23.28 -17.38 -4.59
C PRO A 509 -22.34 -16.21 -4.36
N ARG A 510 -22.39 -15.66 -3.13
CA ARG A 510 -21.62 -14.48 -2.74
C ARG A 510 -20.25 -14.90 -2.25
N VAL A 511 -19.21 -14.51 -2.99
CA VAL A 511 -17.81 -14.90 -2.75
C VAL A 511 -16.99 -13.66 -2.42
N ALA A 512 -16.26 -13.68 -1.31
CA ALA A 512 -15.19 -12.72 -1.04
C ALA A 512 -13.82 -13.40 -1.23
N ILE A 513 -12.86 -12.68 -1.79
CA ILE A 513 -11.49 -13.17 -1.91
C ILE A 513 -10.67 -12.72 -0.70
N LEU A 514 -9.86 -13.64 -0.16
CA LEU A 514 -8.90 -13.37 0.89
C LEU A 514 -7.51 -13.83 0.46
N ALA A 515 -6.49 -12.99 0.65
CA ALA A 515 -5.11 -13.40 0.50
C ALA A 515 -4.65 -14.13 1.77
N ALA A 516 -4.13 -15.36 1.63
CA ALA A 516 -3.45 -16.01 2.74
C ALA A 516 -2.07 -15.37 2.97
N PRO A 517 -1.47 -15.54 4.16
CA PRO A 517 -0.08 -15.14 4.39
C PRO A 517 0.84 -15.78 3.36
N SER A 518 1.62 -14.95 2.67
CA SER A 518 2.49 -15.44 1.61
C SER A 518 3.60 -16.34 2.15
N THR A 519 3.88 -17.40 1.39
CA THR A 519 4.98 -18.32 1.69
C THR A 519 6.31 -17.85 1.08
N GLN A 520 6.28 -16.84 0.20
CA GLN A 520 7.45 -16.29 -0.48
C GLN A 520 8.19 -15.28 0.39
N PRO A 521 9.51 -15.45 0.62
CA PRO A 521 10.29 -14.51 1.43
C PRO A 521 10.72 -13.25 0.67
N ASP A 522 10.68 -13.25 -0.66
CA ASP A 522 11.12 -12.13 -1.51
C ASP A 522 9.91 -11.23 -1.86
N LEU A 523 10.03 -9.91 -1.67
CA LEU A 523 8.90 -9.01 -1.94
C LEU A 523 8.65 -8.74 -3.43
N ILE A 524 9.66 -8.77 -4.32
CA ILE A 524 9.39 -8.65 -5.77
C ILE A 524 8.57 -9.85 -6.21
N VAL A 525 8.92 -11.02 -5.68
CA VAL A 525 8.19 -12.25 -5.92
C VAL A 525 6.74 -12.11 -5.42
N ARG A 526 6.54 -11.53 -4.23
CA ARG A 526 5.20 -11.22 -3.69
C ARG A 526 4.43 -10.14 -4.47
N ALA A 527 5.09 -9.25 -5.20
CA ALA A 527 4.44 -8.23 -6.04
C ALA A 527 3.57 -8.81 -7.16
N ALA A 528 3.72 -10.10 -7.47
CA ALA A 528 2.82 -10.82 -8.35
C ALA A 528 1.46 -11.10 -7.69
N LEU A 529 1.39 -11.26 -6.37
CA LEU A 529 0.18 -11.69 -5.68
C LEU A 529 -1.01 -10.74 -5.86
N PRO A 530 -0.89 -9.39 -5.75
CA PRO A 530 -2.02 -8.50 -5.97
C PRO A 530 -2.55 -8.58 -7.41
N THR A 531 -1.66 -8.72 -8.41
CA THR A 531 -2.08 -8.93 -9.80
C THR A 531 -2.82 -10.26 -9.96
N ALA A 532 -2.38 -11.33 -9.31
CA ALA A 532 -3.07 -12.61 -9.32
C ALA A 532 -4.46 -12.53 -8.69
N ILE A 533 -4.56 -11.90 -7.53
CA ILE A 533 -5.83 -11.69 -6.84
C ILE A 533 -6.78 -10.87 -7.71
N ARG A 534 -6.31 -9.79 -8.32
CA ARG A 534 -7.10 -8.95 -9.22
C ARG A 534 -7.59 -9.72 -10.45
N ASN A 535 -6.75 -10.55 -11.07
CA ASN A 535 -7.16 -11.40 -12.19
C ASN A 535 -8.20 -12.45 -11.76
N ILE A 536 -8.04 -13.07 -10.59
CA ILE A 536 -9.03 -14.01 -10.04
C ILE A 536 -10.35 -13.29 -9.71
N ALA A 537 -10.27 -12.09 -9.12
CA ALA A 537 -11.42 -11.25 -8.82
C ALA A 537 -12.16 -10.85 -10.10
N ARG A 538 -11.42 -10.42 -11.13
CA ARG A 538 -11.95 -10.10 -12.44
C ARG A 538 -12.69 -11.28 -13.04
N ALA A 539 -12.08 -12.47 -13.04
CA ALA A 539 -12.72 -13.67 -13.55
C ALA A 539 -14.01 -14.03 -12.78
N LEU A 540 -14.04 -13.87 -11.45
CA LEU A 540 -15.25 -14.07 -10.63
C LEU A 540 -16.33 -13.03 -10.93
N SER A 541 -15.97 -11.76 -11.11
CA SER A 541 -16.92 -10.69 -11.44
C SER A 541 -17.48 -10.86 -12.86
N GLU A 542 -16.64 -11.30 -13.80
CA GLU A 542 -17.04 -11.53 -15.19
C GLU A 542 -17.98 -12.73 -15.36
N HIS A 543 -17.88 -13.72 -14.48
CA HIS A 543 -18.70 -14.93 -14.58
C HIS A 543 -20.15 -14.67 -14.10
N PRO A 544 -21.18 -14.97 -14.92
CA PRO A 544 -22.55 -14.49 -14.71
C PRO A 544 -23.27 -15.08 -13.48
N TYR A 545 -22.81 -16.23 -12.98
CA TYR A 545 -23.40 -16.95 -11.85
C TYR A 545 -22.55 -16.93 -10.58
N THR A 546 -21.67 -15.94 -10.45
CA THR A 546 -20.91 -15.65 -9.22
C THR A 546 -21.15 -14.21 -8.82
N ALA A 547 -21.26 -13.94 -7.51
CA ALA A 547 -21.36 -12.59 -6.99
C ALA A 547 -20.09 -12.26 -6.20
N LEU A 548 -19.20 -11.46 -6.79
CA LEU A 548 -18.01 -10.96 -6.08
C LEU A 548 -18.44 -9.86 -5.10
N VAL A 549 -18.18 -10.07 -3.80
CA VAL A 549 -18.51 -9.08 -2.76
C VAL A 549 -17.24 -8.50 -2.13
N PRO A 550 -17.19 -7.18 -1.92
CA PRO A 550 -16.02 -6.53 -1.31
C PRO A 550 -15.92 -6.77 0.20
N ASP A 551 -17.05 -6.92 0.91
CA ASP A 551 -17.07 -7.18 2.36
C ASP A 551 -17.13 -8.69 2.65
N PRO A 552 -16.10 -9.30 3.26
CA PRO A 552 -16.13 -10.71 3.64
C PRO A 552 -17.28 -11.09 4.57
N ARG A 553 -17.82 -10.14 5.34
CA ARG A 553 -18.97 -10.37 6.24
C ARG A 553 -20.28 -10.52 5.49
N ALA A 554 -20.33 -10.03 4.25
CA ALA A 554 -21.48 -10.16 3.36
C ALA A 554 -21.38 -11.39 2.44
N ALA A 555 -20.25 -12.11 2.49
CA ALA A 555 -20.01 -13.30 1.70
C ALA A 555 -20.65 -14.55 2.32
N GLN A 556 -21.07 -15.48 1.46
CA GLN A 556 -21.45 -16.84 1.85
C GLN A 556 -20.23 -17.77 1.84
N TYR A 557 -19.28 -17.47 0.96
CA TYR A 557 -18.05 -18.24 0.76
C TYR A 557 -16.83 -17.33 0.77
N LEU A 558 -15.74 -17.81 1.37
CA LEU A 558 -14.45 -17.15 1.36
C LEU A 558 -13.50 -17.92 0.45
N LEU A 559 -13.02 -17.28 -0.60
CA LEU A 559 -12.01 -17.83 -1.51
C LEU A 559 -10.62 -17.37 -1.06
N TRP A 560 -9.89 -18.27 -0.42
CA TRP A 560 -8.51 -18.05 -0.02
C TRP A 560 -7.56 -18.30 -1.20
N VAL A 561 -6.70 -17.32 -1.47
CA VAL A 561 -5.63 -17.40 -2.47
C VAL A 561 -4.31 -17.59 -1.74
N LEU A 562 -3.68 -18.74 -1.94
CA LEU A 562 -2.39 -19.09 -1.34
C LEU A 562 -1.31 -19.13 -2.43
N ASP A 563 -0.25 -18.34 -2.30
CA ASP A 563 0.92 -18.45 -3.16
C ASP A 563 1.86 -19.58 -2.74
N LYS A 564 2.39 -20.30 -3.73
CA LYS A 564 3.37 -21.39 -3.58
C LYS A 564 4.63 -21.16 -4.40
N ASP A 565 4.48 -20.61 -5.60
CA ASP A 565 5.56 -20.38 -6.56
C ASP A 565 5.23 -19.12 -7.36
N LEU A 566 5.93 -18.03 -7.11
CA LEU A 566 5.73 -16.77 -7.83
C LEU A 566 7.01 -16.45 -8.60
N SER A 567 6.90 -15.93 -9.83
CA SER A 567 8.07 -15.42 -10.55
C SER A 567 8.10 -13.90 -10.54
N SER A 568 9.30 -13.36 -10.34
CA SER A 568 9.59 -11.92 -10.38
C SER A 568 9.91 -11.39 -11.78
N LYS A 569 10.19 -12.29 -12.74
CA LYS A 569 10.58 -11.94 -14.11
C LYS A 569 9.43 -12.20 -15.09
N PRO A 570 9.24 -11.30 -16.08
CA PRO A 570 8.32 -11.51 -17.18
C PRO A 570 8.63 -12.75 -18.05
N PRO A 571 7.61 -13.49 -18.52
CA PRO A 571 6.23 -13.39 -18.08
C PRO A 571 6.12 -13.80 -16.61
N ARG A 572 5.48 -12.95 -15.79
CA ARG A 572 5.30 -13.24 -14.36
C ARG A 572 4.38 -14.44 -14.23
N ARG A 573 4.70 -15.35 -13.33
CA ARG A 573 3.95 -16.58 -13.09
C ARG A 573 3.38 -16.56 -11.70
N PHE A 574 2.16 -17.05 -11.58
CA PHE A 574 1.53 -17.31 -10.30
C PHE A 574 1.21 -18.80 -10.20
N GLY A 575 1.88 -19.48 -9.27
CA GLY A 575 1.60 -20.83 -8.83
C GLY A 575 1.10 -20.79 -7.40
N GLY A 576 -0.05 -21.40 -7.15
CA GLY A 576 -0.72 -21.29 -5.87
C GLY A 576 -1.76 -22.36 -5.63
N GLN A 577 -2.61 -22.10 -4.66
CA GLN A 577 -3.78 -22.91 -4.35
C GLN A 577 -4.96 -22.01 -4.05
N LEU A 578 -6.11 -22.37 -4.61
CA LEU A 578 -7.41 -21.79 -4.28
C LEU A 578 -8.09 -22.69 -3.26
N VAL A 579 -8.55 -22.12 -2.15
CA VAL A 579 -9.33 -22.82 -1.13
C VAL A 579 -10.61 -22.05 -0.88
N LEU A 580 -11.76 -22.65 -1.19
CA LEU A 580 -13.07 -22.08 -0.89
C LEU A 580 -13.57 -22.66 0.44
N THR A 581 -13.96 -21.80 1.37
CA THR A 581 -14.59 -22.20 2.64
C THR A 581 -15.97 -21.60 2.79
N ASN A 582 -16.91 -22.35 3.38
CA ASN A 582 -18.18 -21.79 3.83
C ASN A 582 -18.01 -20.98 5.14
N LEU A 583 -19.09 -20.35 5.63
CA LEU A 583 -19.07 -19.58 6.89
C LEU A 583 -18.78 -20.41 8.16
N ALA A 584 -18.95 -21.74 8.11
CA ALA A 584 -18.57 -22.65 9.19
C ALA A 584 -17.06 -22.97 9.19
N GLY A 585 -16.31 -22.50 8.17
CA GLY A 585 -14.89 -22.79 7.99
C GLY A 585 -14.62 -24.14 7.33
N GLU A 586 -15.63 -24.80 6.78
CA GLU A 586 -15.48 -26.07 6.09
C GLU A 586 -15.02 -25.83 4.65
N THR A 587 -14.04 -26.61 4.19
CA THR A 587 -13.52 -26.53 2.83
C THR A 587 -14.49 -27.17 1.83
N VAL A 588 -14.95 -26.38 0.86
CA VAL A 588 -15.89 -26.78 -0.20
C VAL A 588 -15.16 -27.01 -1.53
N TYR A 589 -14.05 -26.30 -1.77
CA TYR A 589 -13.19 -26.47 -2.94
C TYR A 589 -11.74 -26.27 -2.54
N GLN A 590 -10.84 -27.08 -3.09
CA GLN A 590 -9.40 -26.92 -2.89
C GLN A 590 -8.66 -27.44 -4.12
N GLN A 591 -7.97 -26.56 -4.84
CA GLN A 591 -7.24 -26.95 -6.04
C GLN A 591 -6.02 -26.06 -6.27
N ASP A 592 -4.96 -26.68 -6.79
CA ASP A 592 -3.80 -25.93 -7.24
C ASP A 592 -4.12 -25.17 -8.52
N ILE A 593 -3.57 -23.97 -8.62
CA ILE A 593 -3.73 -23.06 -9.75
C ILE A 593 -2.35 -22.66 -10.26
N ARG A 594 -2.24 -22.55 -11.59
CA ARG A 594 -1.05 -22.04 -12.26
C ARG A 594 -1.48 -21.02 -13.31
N VAL A 595 -0.76 -19.92 -13.37
CA VAL A 595 -0.94 -18.84 -14.34
C VAL A 595 0.44 -18.55 -14.89
N ASP A 596 0.65 -18.80 -16.18
CA ASP A 596 1.98 -18.74 -16.81
C ASP A 596 2.35 -17.34 -17.33
N ASP A 597 1.38 -16.44 -17.50
CA ASP A 597 1.61 -15.04 -17.91
C ASP A 597 0.66 -14.08 -17.22
N LEU A 598 0.93 -13.78 -15.96
CA LEU A 598 0.08 -12.99 -15.08
C LEU A 598 -0.24 -11.58 -15.59
N ASP A 599 0.64 -11.05 -16.45
CA ASP A 599 0.55 -9.71 -17.03
C ASP A 599 -0.39 -9.65 -18.24
N ASP A 600 -0.84 -10.81 -18.75
CA ASP A 600 -1.74 -10.93 -19.88
C ASP A 600 -3.03 -11.67 -19.47
N TYR A 601 -4.01 -10.92 -18.96
CA TYR A 601 -5.28 -11.49 -18.49
C TYR A 601 -5.97 -12.33 -19.57
N ALA A 602 -5.95 -11.87 -20.84
CA ALA A 602 -6.63 -12.54 -21.94
C ALA A 602 -6.07 -13.95 -22.22
N LYS A 603 -4.78 -14.19 -21.95
CA LYS A 603 -4.20 -15.55 -22.06
C LYS A 603 -4.64 -16.50 -20.94
N ASN A 604 -5.09 -15.97 -19.79
CA ASN A 604 -5.38 -16.77 -18.60
C ASN A 604 -6.88 -16.85 -18.26
N SER A 605 -7.72 -16.02 -18.89
CA SER A 605 -9.15 -15.94 -18.60
C SER A 605 -9.85 -17.29 -18.73
N ASP A 606 -9.48 -18.11 -19.72
CA ASP A 606 -10.05 -19.45 -19.93
C ASP A 606 -9.71 -20.42 -18.78
N GLU A 607 -8.49 -20.34 -18.26
CA GLU A 607 -8.06 -21.17 -17.13
C GLU A 607 -8.75 -20.76 -15.84
N LEU A 608 -8.79 -19.45 -15.56
CA LEU A 608 -9.51 -18.91 -14.41
C LEU A 608 -11.00 -19.25 -14.49
N GLY A 609 -11.61 -19.13 -15.67
CA GLY A 609 -13.01 -19.51 -15.92
C GLY A 609 -13.29 -20.98 -15.61
N ARG A 610 -12.38 -21.90 -15.97
CA ARG A 610 -12.50 -23.33 -15.60
C ARG A 610 -12.52 -23.55 -14.09
N HIS A 611 -11.62 -22.90 -13.35
CA HIS A 611 -11.60 -22.98 -11.89
C HIS A 611 -12.89 -22.46 -11.27
N ILE A 612 -13.45 -21.37 -11.81
CA ILE A 612 -14.72 -20.80 -11.32
C ILE A 612 -15.90 -21.75 -11.59
N GLN A 613 -15.94 -22.39 -12.75
CA GLN A 613 -16.96 -23.41 -13.05
C GLN A 613 -16.88 -24.60 -12.09
N GLU A 614 -15.68 -25.05 -11.74
CA GLU A 614 -15.48 -26.10 -10.74
C GLU A 614 -15.91 -25.66 -9.34
N ILE A 615 -15.57 -24.42 -8.94
CA ILE A 615 -16.03 -23.81 -7.69
C ILE A 615 -17.57 -23.86 -7.60
N LEU A 616 -18.26 -23.38 -8.64
CA LEU A 616 -19.72 -23.36 -8.68
C LEU A 616 -20.34 -24.76 -8.61
N LYS A 617 -19.74 -25.73 -9.31
CA LYS A 617 -20.17 -27.13 -9.22
C LYS A 617 -20.08 -27.65 -7.80
N ASN A 618 -18.99 -27.38 -7.09
CA ASN A 618 -18.80 -27.85 -5.71
C ASN A 618 -19.75 -27.15 -4.72
N ILE A 619 -19.99 -25.84 -4.89
CA ILE A 619 -21.02 -25.10 -4.13
C ILE A 619 -22.38 -25.79 -4.28
N SER A 620 -22.82 -26.05 -5.51
CA SER A 620 -24.12 -26.66 -5.77
C SER A 620 -24.27 -28.07 -5.16
N THR A 621 -23.20 -28.85 -5.09
CA THR A 621 -23.20 -30.18 -4.46
C THR A 621 -23.15 -30.14 -2.94
N SER A 622 -22.71 -29.03 -2.34
CA SER A 622 -22.63 -28.88 -0.89
C SER A 622 -23.93 -28.40 -0.25
N GLU A 623 -24.80 -27.75 -1.04
CA GLU A 623 -26.11 -27.24 -0.60
C GLU A 623 -27.26 -28.26 -0.76
N GLY A 624 -27.04 -29.36 -1.51
CA GLY A 624 -27.98 -30.47 -1.70
C GLY A 624 -27.69 -31.65 -0.80
#